data_AF-A0A2S7PZ97-F1
#
_entry.id   AF-A0A2S7PZ97-F1
#
_cell.length_a   1.000
_cell.length_b   1.000
_cell.length_c   1.000
_cell.angle_alpha   90.00
_cell.angle_beta   90.00
_cell.angle_gamma   90.00
#
_symmetry.space_group_name_H-M   'P 1'
#
loop_
_entity.id
_entity.type
_entity.pdbx_description
1 polymer ?
#
loop_
_entity_poly.entity_id
_entity_poly.type
_entity_poly.pdbx_seq_one_letter_code
_entity_poly.pdbx_strand_id
1 'polypeptide(L)'
;MDFYDSAFLVLISACGILTWRQYRMKGDSAEDKKNADVATPLAKAEASRFTKLFLTVYCLVMASDWLQGPYVYSLYHDQFGLDEKSVALLFTTGFLSGGISGYFVGSFADKYGRKSACLVFCLTYMLSCFSTLSPVTPVLFLGRVFGGLSTSLMYSAFESWMVTEYHKRNIHQAGTSLSTMFGIMTTLNSVMAILSGVFSEWLVQVTDDRRMPFMASAALLCLSAYVITVYWTENYGDSATQQETTTLTQNPSSQPSSRSSSPTPVSRTSAANPSILNLVLTNSQIFTLGLASCFFEGSMYLFVFFWTPALKSTQSPAAPSLPLGMIFASFMASVMLGSLLFTHLSPLLATKLPPSRLLTIIFSTASITLLIPLLTKSEPLTFLAFCVFEGMVGMYFPSIGYLKGKVVEDGVRARVYGVLRIPLNIFVVVSLALVKEGEAYRRGVFLACGGLLVAVSGIFHRFVRD
;
A
#
# COMPACT_ATOMS: atom_id res chain seq x y z
N MET A 1 -28.49 -10.28 -13.81
CA MET A 1 -27.41 -9.61 -13.09
C MET A 1 -27.53 -10.03 -11.67
N ASP A 2 -26.47 -10.63 -11.14
CA ASP A 2 -26.47 -11.04 -9.76
C ASP A 2 -26.38 -9.81 -8.85
N PHE A 3 -26.71 -9.99 -7.58
CA PHE A 3 -26.70 -8.91 -6.58
C PHE A 3 -25.35 -8.19 -6.54
N TYR A 4 -24.26 -8.95 -6.60
CA TYR A 4 -22.88 -8.43 -6.59
C TYR A 4 -22.56 -7.57 -7.82
N ASP A 5 -22.97 -8.00 -9.02
CA ASP A 5 -22.77 -7.21 -10.25
C ASP A 5 -23.51 -5.88 -10.19
N SER A 6 -24.73 -5.91 -9.67
CA SER A 6 -25.57 -4.71 -9.52
C SER A 6 -24.93 -3.72 -8.55
N ALA A 7 -24.45 -4.20 -7.39
CA ALA A 7 -23.74 -3.36 -6.43
C ALA A 7 -22.42 -2.81 -6.99
N PHE A 8 -21.66 -3.65 -7.68
CA PHE A 8 -20.42 -3.26 -8.35
C PHE A 8 -20.65 -2.13 -9.36
N LEU A 9 -21.68 -2.26 -10.21
CA LEU A 9 -22.03 -1.23 -11.18
C LEU A 9 -22.41 0.09 -10.53
N VAL A 10 -23.16 0.07 -9.43
CA VAL A 10 -23.49 1.29 -8.67
C VAL A 10 -22.22 1.96 -8.15
N LEU A 11 -21.31 1.20 -7.54
CA LEU A 11 -20.04 1.72 -7.00
C LEU A 11 -19.15 2.31 -8.10
N ILE A 12 -18.97 1.60 -9.21
CA ILE A 12 -18.18 2.08 -10.35
C ILE A 12 -18.81 3.29 -11.02
N SER A 13 -20.13 3.32 -11.15
CA SER A 13 -20.83 4.49 -11.69
C SER A 13 -20.62 5.71 -10.80
N ALA A 14 -20.73 5.54 -9.48
CA ALA A 14 -20.47 6.62 -8.52
C ALA A 14 -19.03 7.13 -8.60
N CYS A 15 -18.06 6.21 -8.64
CA CYS A 15 -16.65 6.52 -8.88
C CYS A 15 -16.43 7.29 -10.20
N GLY A 16 -17.02 6.81 -11.30
CA GLY A 16 -16.92 7.45 -12.61
C GLY A 16 -17.47 8.87 -12.62
N ILE A 17 -18.62 9.10 -11.97
CA ILE A 17 -19.24 10.42 -11.83
C ILE A 17 -18.33 11.38 -11.04
N LEU A 18 -17.78 10.93 -9.90
CA LEU A 18 -16.91 11.78 -9.07
C LEU A 18 -15.57 12.08 -9.75
N THR A 19 -14.96 11.10 -10.40
CA THR A 19 -13.73 11.30 -11.18
C THR A 19 -13.97 12.25 -12.35
N TRP A 20 -15.09 12.11 -13.06
CA TRP A 20 -15.46 13.02 -14.14
C TRP A 20 -15.68 14.46 -13.65
N ARG A 21 -16.35 14.62 -12.50
CA ARG A 21 -16.48 15.93 -11.84
C ARG A 21 -15.12 16.53 -11.45
N GLN A 22 -14.22 15.72 -10.88
CA GLN A 22 -12.87 16.15 -10.53
C GLN A 22 -12.09 16.61 -11.76
N TYR A 23 -12.18 15.85 -12.87
CA TYR A 23 -11.52 16.20 -14.12
C TYR A 23 -12.05 17.53 -14.69
N ARG A 24 -13.37 17.73 -14.70
CA ARG A 24 -13.97 19.00 -15.14
C ARG A 24 -13.54 20.18 -14.30
N MET A 25 -13.51 20.05 -12.98
CA MET A 25 -13.08 21.12 -12.06
C MET A 25 -11.58 21.45 -12.21
N LYS A 26 -10.74 20.45 -12.54
CA LYS A 26 -9.30 20.65 -12.76
C LYS A 26 -8.98 21.34 -14.09
N GLY A 27 -9.85 21.19 -15.10
CA GLY A 27 -9.73 21.82 -16.42
C GLY A 27 -9.75 23.35 -16.43
N ASP A 28 -10.20 23.98 -15.33
CA ASP A 28 -10.26 25.44 -15.16
C ASP A 28 -9.03 26.03 -14.43
N SER A 29 -8.05 25.22 -14.01
CA SER A 29 -6.86 25.74 -13.32
C SER A 29 -5.84 26.31 -14.30
N ALA A 30 -5.66 27.64 -14.28
CA ALA A 30 -4.79 28.39 -15.19
C ALA A 30 -3.28 28.18 -14.96
N GLU A 31 -2.86 27.53 -13.85
CA GLU A 31 -1.46 27.36 -13.47
C GLU A 31 -0.69 26.32 -14.31
N ASP A 32 -1.31 25.21 -14.72
CA ASP A 32 -0.63 24.18 -15.53
C ASP A 32 -0.31 24.67 -16.96
N LYS A 33 -1.05 25.67 -17.47
CA LYS A 33 -0.80 26.27 -18.79
C LYS A 33 0.44 27.18 -18.80
N LYS A 34 0.80 27.79 -17.66
CA LYS A 34 1.88 28.80 -17.60
C LYS A 34 3.29 28.19 -17.63
N ASN A 35 3.44 26.94 -17.17
CA ASN A 35 4.72 26.20 -17.20
C ASN A 35 4.94 25.42 -18.51
N ALA A 36 3.90 25.27 -19.34
CA ALA A 36 3.97 24.52 -20.59
C ALA A 36 4.71 25.27 -21.72
N ASP A 37 4.81 26.60 -21.65
CA ASP A 37 5.31 27.43 -22.78
C ASP A 37 6.83 27.59 -22.86
N VAL A 38 7.60 27.09 -21.88
CA VAL A 38 9.07 27.23 -21.85
C VAL A 38 9.82 25.98 -22.34
N ALA A 39 9.16 24.82 -22.38
CA ALA A 39 9.81 23.54 -22.67
C ALA A 39 9.88 23.22 -24.17
N THR A 40 11.06 22.81 -24.64
CA THR A 40 11.24 22.38 -26.05
C THR A 40 10.35 21.17 -26.38
N PRO A 41 9.88 21.04 -27.65
CA PRO A 41 9.10 19.87 -28.07
C PRO A 41 9.80 18.54 -27.80
N LEU A 42 11.14 18.53 -27.89
CA LEU A 42 11.97 17.36 -27.60
C LEU A 42 11.90 16.97 -26.12
N ALA A 43 12.04 17.93 -25.20
CA ALA A 43 11.96 17.68 -23.76
C ALA A 43 10.57 17.16 -23.35
N LYS A 44 9.50 17.69 -23.95
CA LYS A 44 8.13 17.19 -23.75
C LYS A 44 7.95 15.76 -24.26
N ALA A 45 8.52 15.44 -25.42
CA ALA A 45 8.46 14.08 -25.99
C ALA A 45 9.22 13.07 -25.13
N GLU A 46 10.41 13.44 -24.63
CA GLU A 46 11.21 12.59 -23.74
C GLU A 46 10.50 12.35 -22.41
N ALA A 47 9.95 13.40 -21.79
CA ALA A 47 9.17 13.29 -20.57
C ALA A 47 7.93 12.39 -20.76
N SER A 48 7.18 12.58 -21.85
CA SER A 48 6.01 11.73 -22.14
C SER A 48 6.41 10.27 -22.34
N ARG A 49 7.52 10.00 -23.05
CA ARG A 49 8.03 8.64 -23.25
C ARG A 49 8.44 8.00 -21.92
N PHE A 50 9.17 8.72 -21.07
CA PHE A 50 9.54 8.26 -19.73
C PHE A 50 8.30 7.93 -18.89
N THR A 51 7.34 8.85 -18.80
CA THR A 51 6.10 8.66 -18.04
C THR A 51 5.33 7.45 -18.53
N LYS A 52 5.10 7.31 -19.84
CA LYS A 52 4.37 6.16 -20.41
C LYS A 52 5.07 4.84 -20.10
N LEU A 53 6.39 4.78 -20.28
CA LEU A 53 7.17 3.59 -20.03
C LEU A 53 7.10 3.16 -18.56
N PHE A 54 7.34 4.09 -17.63
CA PHE A 54 7.27 3.80 -16.20
C PHE A 54 5.86 3.40 -15.77
N LEU A 55 4.84 4.15 -16.19
CA LEU A 55 3.45 3.84 -15.82
C LEU A 55 2.98 2.51 -16.38
N THR A 56 3.47 2.10 -17.55
CA THR A 56 3.18 0.77 -18.11
C THR A 56 3.71 -0.33 -17.19
N VAL A 57 4.97 -0.24 -16.78
CA VAL A 57 5.57 -1.20 -15.83
C VAL A 57 4.83 -1.16 -14.49
N TYR A 58 4.54 0.04 -13.97
CA TYR A 58 3.81 0.20 -12.72
C TYR A 58 2.43 -0.46 -12.76
N CYS A 59 1.65 -0.27 -13.83
CA CYS A 59 0.35 -0.91 -13.99
C CYS A 59 0.47 -2.44 -14.03
N LEU A 60 1.43 -3.00 -14.78
CA LEU A 60 1.63 -4.44 -14.84
C LEU A 60 1.98 -5.03 -13.47
N VAL A 61 2.84 -4.36 -12.73
CA VAL A 61 3.27 -4.78 -11.39
C VAL A 61 2.12 -4.69 -10.39
N MET A 62 1.38 -3.57 -10.34
CA MET A 62 0.20 -3.44 -9.47
C MET A 62 -0.88 -4.47 -9.83
N ALA A 63 -1.16 -4.67 -11.12
CA ALA A 63 -2.12 -5.67 -11.57
C ALA A 63 -1.74 -7.08 -11.10
N SER A 64 -0.45 -7.44 -11.18
CA SER A 64 0.05 -8.75 -10.74
C SER A 64 -0.15 -9.00 -9.24
N ASP A 65 -0.10 -7.96 -8.42
CA ASP A 65 -0.36 -8.05 -6.98
C ASP A 65 -1.85 -8.24 -6.71
N TRP A 66 -2.67 -7.37 -7.30
CA TRP A 66 -4.11 -7.36 -7.05
C TRP A 66 -4.86 -8.58 -7.59
N LEU A 67 -4.34 -9.25 -8.62
CA LEU A 67 -4.96 -10.46 -9.17
C LEU A 67 -5.09 -11.60 -8.16
N GLN A 68 -4.15 -11.71 -7.22
CA GLN A 68 -4.14 -12.78 -6.23
C GLN A 68 -5.11 -12.50 -5.08
N GLY A 69 -5.35 -11.23 -4.77
CA GLY A 69 -6.09 -10.74 -3.61
C GLY A 69 -7.39 -11.48 -3.28
N PRO A 70 -8.32 -11.68 -4.25
CA PRO A 70 -9.60 -12.31 -3.98
C PRO A 70 -9.51 -13.79 -3.60
N TYR A 71 -8.46 -14.47 -4.07
CA TYR A 71 -8.40 -15.94 -4.05
C TYR A 71 -7.42 -16.53 -3.05
N VAL A 72 -6.53 -15.74 -2.42
CA VAL A 72 -5.50 -16.26 -1.51
C VAL A 72 -6.07 -17.16 -0.40
N TYR A 73 -7.09 -16.69 0.32
CA TYR A 73 -7.73 -17.48 1.38
C TYR A 73 -8.38 -18.74 0.79
N SER A 74 -9.20 -18.57 -0.26
CA SER A 74 -9.96 -19.68 -0.87
C SER A 74 -9.08 -20.75 -1.49
N LEU A 75 -7.94 -20.39 -2.07
CA LEU A 75 -6.98 -21.32 -2.63
C LEU A 75 -6.42 -22.23 -1.53
N TYR A 76 -6.00 -21.65 -0.42
CA TYR A 76 -5.38 -22.39 0.68
C TYR A 76 -6.39 -23.19 1.50
N HIS A 77 -7.52 -22.59 1.86
CA HIS A 77 -8.53 -23.26 2.66
C HIS A 77 -9.37 -24.23 1.81
N ASP A 78 -10.01 -23.74 0.72
CA ASP A 78 -11.01 -24.55 0.01
C ASP A 78 -10.39 -25.52 -1.00
N GLN A 79 -9.36 -25.10 -1.73
CA GLN A 79 -8.78 -25.93 -2.80
C GLN A 79 -7.65 -26.85 -2.30
N PHE A 80 -6.83 -26.40 -1.35
CA PHE A 80 -5.79 -27.26 -0.73
C PHE A 80 -6.25 -27.97 0.54
N GLY A 81 -7.40 -27.59 1.10
CA GLY A 81 -7.93 -28.22 2.31
C GLY A 81 -7.11 -27.93 3.57
N LEU A 82 -6.40 -26.79 3.62
CA LEU A 82 -5.65 -26.39 4.81
C LEU A 82 -6.61 -25.84 5.88
N ASP A 83 -6.33 -26.15 7.14
CA ASP A 83 -7.04 -25.61 8.29
C ASP A 83 -6.87 -24.09 8.40
N GLU A 84 -7.85 -23.39 8.98
CA GLU A 84 -7.81 -21.92 9.02
C GLU A 84 -6.57 -21.40 9.78
N LYS A 85 -6.02 -22.18 10.72
CA LYS A 85 -4.81 -21.79 11.45
C LYS A 85 -3.58 -21.84 10.56
N SER A 86 -3.42 -22.90 9.76
CA SER A 86 -2.34 -22.96 8.75
C SER A 86 -2.45 -21.83 7.74
N VAL A 87 -3.66 -21.50 7.27
CA VAL A 87 -3.87 -20.34 6.37
C VAL A 87 -3.49 -19.04 7.07
N ALA A 88 -3.89 -18.83 8.33
CA ALA A 88 -3.51 -17.65 9.10
C ALA A 88 -1.99 -17.54 9.29
N LEU A 89 -1.30 -18.66 9.54
CA LEU A 89 0.16 -18.70 9.63
C LEU A 89 0.86 -18.37 8.30
N LEU A 90 0.30 -18.79 7.16
CA LEU A 90 0.80 -18.42 5.83
C LEU A 90 0.67 -16.91 5.59
N PHE A 91 -0.47 -16.29 5.94
CA PHE A 91 -0.63 -14.83 5.89
C PHE A 91 0.35 -14.13 6.85
N THR A 92 0.47 -14.62 8.08
CA THR A 92 1.40 -14.09 9.09
C THR A 92 2.84 -14.10 8.59
N THR A 93 3.25 -15.19 7.93
CA THR A 93 4.61 -15.33 7.39
C THR A 93 4.87 -14.30 6.29
N GLY A 94 3.91 -14.05 5.39
CA GLY A 94 4.02 -13.01 4.38
C GLY A 94 4.10 -11.60 4.97
N PHE A 95 3.24 -11.29 5.93
CA PHE A 95 3.29 -9.99 6.62
C PHE A 95 4.59 -9.78 7.39
N LEU A 96 5.06 -10.81 8.09
CA LEU A 96 6.30 -10.75 8.88
C LEU A 96 7.53 -10.61 7.97
N SER A 97 7.62 -11.39 6.89
CA SER A 97 8.74 -11.29 5.94
C SER A 97 8.74 -9.93 5.22
N GLY A 98 7.57 -9.39 4.88
CA GLY A 98 7.43 -8.02 4.37
C GLY A 98 7.91 -6.98 5.38
N GLY A 99 7.40 -7.03 6.62
CA GLY A 99 7.81 -6.11 7.68
C GLY A 99 9.32 -6.11 7.94
N ILE A 100 9.95 -7.29 7.99
CA ILE A 100 11.41 -7.42 8.21
C ILE A 100 12.19 -6.94 6.98
N SER A 101 11.82 -7.38 5.77
CA SER A 101 12.53 -7.02 4.55
C SER A 101 12.47 -5.53 4.25
N GLY A 102 11.38 -4.84 4.60
CA GLY A 102 11.21 -3.40 4.39
C GLY A 102 12.33 -2.55 5.00
N TYR A 103 12.96 -2.99 6.09
CA TYR A 103 14.10 -2.28 6.70
C TYR A 103 15.38 -2.33 5.85
N PHE A 104 15.55 -3.39 5.06
CA PHE A 104 16.78 -3.65 4.30
C PHE A 104 16.66 -3.27 2.82
N VAL A 105 15.45 -3.32 2.27
CA VAL A 105 15.18 -3.13 0.84
C VAL A 105 15.70 -1.78 0.31
N GLY A 106 15.54 -0.69 1.06
CA GLY A 106 16.03 0.63 0.63
C GLY A 106 17.56 0.66 0.44
N SER A 107 18.29 0.19 1.46
CA SER A 107 19.76 0.09 1.41
C SER A 107 20.24 -0.88 0.33
N PHE A 108 19.53 -1.99 0.14
CA PHE A 108 19.81 -2.94 -0.93
C PHE A 108 19.65 -2.30 -2.32
N ALA A 109 18.54 -1.61 -2.56
CA ALA A 109 18.28 -0.95 -3.84
C ALA A 109 19.29 0.17 -4.14
N ASP A 110 19.69 0.93 -3.12
CA ASP A 110 20.68 2.00 -3.29
C ASP A 110 22.09 1.48 -3.56
N LYS A 111 22.48 0.34 -2.96
CA LYS A 111 23.81 -0.25 -3.10
C LYS A 111 23.98 -1.12 -4.34
N TYR A 112 23.00 -1.96 -4.64
CA TYR A 112 23.09 -2.95 -5.72
C TYR A 112 22.39 -2.51 -7.01
N GLY A 113 21.71 -1.37 -7.00
CA GLY A 113 21.01 -0.81 -8.15
C GLY A 113 19.49 -0.98 -8.04
N ARG A 114 18.76 0.09 -8.36
CA ARG A 114 17.31 0.14 -8.21
C ARG A 114 16.58 -0.61 -9.33
N LYS A 115 17.14 -0.67 -10.56
CA LYS A 115 16.63 -1.53 -11.64
C LYS A 115 16.79 -2.99 -11.24
N SER A 116 17.96 -3.38 -10.75
CA SER A 116 18.22 -4.72 -10.24
C SER A 116 17.26 -5.12 -9.12
N ALA A 117 16.96 -4.20 -8.18
CA ALA A 117 15.95 -4.43 -7.14
C ALA A 117 14.53 -4.68 -7.71
N CYS A 118 14.14 -3.96 -8.76
CA CYS A 118 12.85 -4.19 -9.45
C CYS A 118 12.80 -5.54 -10.20
N LEU A 119 13.94 -6.04 -10.70
CA LEU A 119 14.02 -7.38 -11.30
C LEU A 119 14.00 -8.48 -10.22
N VAL A 120 14.66 -8.27 -9.08
CA VAL A 120 14.58 -9.16 -7.92
C VAL A 120 13.13 -9.24 -7.42
N PHE A 121 12.41 -8.13 -7.40
CA PHE A 121 10.96 -8.13 -7.15
C PHE A 121 10.23 -9.08 -8.11
N CYS A 122 10.42 -8.92 -9.42
CA CYS A 122 9.72 -9.76 -10.41
C CYS A 122 10.02 -11.25 -10.18
N LEU A 123 11.28 -11.60 -9.98
CA LEU A 123 11.71 -12.98 -9.75
C LEU A 123 11.12 -13.56 -8.46
N THR A 124 11.28 -12.86 -7.33
CA THR A 124 10.80 -13.33 -6.03
C THR A 124 9.28 -13.45 -6.01
N TYR A 125 8.57 -12.53 -6.66
CA TYR A 125 7.11 -12.60 -6.70
C TYR A 125 6.59 -13.70 -7.64
N MET A 126 7.27 -13.95 -8.76
CA MET A 126 7.01 -15.13 -9.59
C MET A 126 7.23 -16.44 -8.82
N LEU A 127 8.30 -16.56 -8.03
CA LEU A 127 8.53 -17.73 -7.18
C LEU A 127 7.42 -17.92 -6.15
N SER A 128 6.91 -16.84 -5.56
CA SER A 128 5.72 -16.87 -4.70
C SER A 128 4.46 -17.34 -5.44
N CYS A 129 4.28 -16.93 -6.69
CA CYS A 129 3.16 -17.40 -7.53
C CYS A 129 3.32 -18.89 -7.85
N PHE A 130 4.49 -19.33 -8.29
CA PHE A 130 4.73 -20.74 -8.65
C PHE A 130 4.67 -21.69 -7.45
N SER A 131 4.95 -21.21 -6.23
CA SER A 131 4.79 -22.04 -5.03
C SER A 131 3.34 -22.54 -4.89
N THR A 132 2.36 -21.77 -5.37
CA THR A 132 0.93 -22.13 -5.36
C THR A 132 0.56 -23.24 -6.34
N LEU A 133 1.49 -23.72 -7.17
CA LEU A 133 1.24 -24.91 -7.99
C LEU A 133 1.41 -26.20 -7.17
N SER A 134 2.11 -26.14 -6.04
CA SER A 134 2.39 -27.29 -5.18
C SER A 134 1.60 -27.19 -3.88
N PRO A 135 0.74 -28.17 -3.54
CA PRO A 135 0.00 -28.19 -2.27
C PRO A 135 0.87 -28.61 -1.07
N VAL A 136 2.20 -28.51 -1.18
CA VAL A 136 3.14 -28.90 -0.12
C VAL A 136 3.37 -27.73 0.83
N THR A 137 2.94 -27.87 2.07
CA THR A 137 2.93 -26.78 3.08
C THR A 137 4.27 -26.04 3.22
N PRO A 138 5.44 -26.69 3.36
CA PRO A 138 6.74 -26.00 3.37
C PRO A 138 7.00 -25.11 2.14
N VAL A 139 6.58 -25.55 0.95
CA VAL A 139 6.73 -24.77 -0.30
C VAL A 139 5.84 -23.54 -0.27
N LEU A 140 4.63 -23.65 0.28
CA LEU A 140 3.72 -22.52 0.45
C LEU A 140 4.29 -21.47 1.42
N PHE A 141 4.85 -21.91 2.56
CA PHE A 141 5.52 -21.01 3.50
C PHE A 141 6.71 -20.29 2.86
N LEU A 142 7.56 -21.03 2.14
CA LEU A 142 8.68 -20.43 1.41
C LEU A 142 8.19 -19.42 0.36
N GLY A 143 7.12 -19.75 -0.36
CA GLY A 143 6.46 -18.82 -1.28
C GLY A 143 5.98 -17.54 -0.59
N ARG A 144 5.36 -17.64 0.59
CA ARG A 144 4.94 -16.47 1.38
C ARG A 144 6.10 -15.62 1.86
N VAL A 145 7.25 -16.23 2.19
CA VAL A 145 8.48 -15.48 2.52
C VAL A 145 8.90 -14.62 1.31
N PHE A 146 8.97 -15.21 0.12
CA PHE A 146 9.28 -14.48 -1.11
C PHE A 146 8.20 -13.43 -1.45
N GLY A 147 6.93 -13.74 -1.23
CA GLY A 147 5.82 -12.81 -1.38
C GLY A 147 6.00 -11.55 -0.54
N GLY A 148 6.23 -11.68 0.77
CA GLY A 148 6.44 -10.51 1.62
C GLY A 148 7.70 -9.71 1.26
N LEU A 149 8.82 -10.37 0.93
CA LEU A 149 10.02 -9.69 0.40
C LEU A 149 9.69 -8.86 -0.85
N SER A 150 8.93 -9.44 -1.77
CA SER A 150 8.53 -8.76 -3.00
C SER A 150 7.61 -7.58 -2.72
N THR A 151 6.64 -7.68 -1.81
CA THR A 151 5.78 -6.54 -1.43
C THR A 151 6.59 -5.34 -0.95
N SER A 152 7.64 -5.57 -0.15
CA SER A 152 8.54 -4.50 0.30
C SER A 152 9.31 -3.85 -0.85
N LEU A 153 9.80 -4.64 -1.80
CA LEU A 153 10.46 -4.14 -3.01
C LEU A 153 9.49 -3.35 -3.91
N MET A 154 8.25 -3.82 -4.03
CA MET A 154 7.23 -3.22 -4.89
C MET A 154 6.96 -1.75 -4.54
N TYR A 155 6.74 -1.46 -3.24
CA TYR A 155 6.42 -0.10 -2.79
C TYR A 155 7.65 0.79 -2.63
N SER A 156 8.87 0.24 -2.53
CA SER A 156 10.08 1.04 -2.30
C SER A 156 10.94 1.21 -3.55
N ALA A 157 11.27 0.12 -4.25
CA ALA A 157 12.26 0.14 -5.33
C ALA A 157 11.76 0.88 -6.57
N PHE A 158 10.50 0.66 -6.97
CA PHE A 158 9.91 1.28 -8.16
C PHE A 158 9.77 2.80 -8.01
N GLU A 159 9.27 3.26 -6.86
CA GLU A 159 9.18 4.69 -6.55
C GLU A 159 10.57 5.33 -6.51
N SER A 160 11.53 4.68 -5.85
CA SER A 160 12.91 5.17 -5.78
C SER A 160 13.54 5.28 -7.17
N TRP A 161 13.39 4.27 -8.03
CA TRP A 161 13.91 4.32 -9.40
C TRP A 161 13.29 5.49 -10.19
N MET A 162 11.97 5.68 -10.06
CA MET A 162 11.24 6.75 -10.74
C MET A 162 11.73 8.13 -10.31
N VAL A 163 11.86 8.37 -9.00
CA VAL A 163 12.28 9.66 -8.46
C VAL A 163 13.69 10.04 -8.95
N THR A 164 14.64 9.11 -8.89
CA THR A 164 16.01 9.39 -9.37
C THR A 164 16.05 9.65 -10.87
N GLU A 165 15.33 8.88 -11.66
CA GLU A 165 15.31 9.07 -13.11
C GLU A 165 14.61 10.37 -13.52
N TYR A 166 13.55 10.76 -12.79
CA TYR A 166 12.85 12.03 -12.95
C TYR A 166 13.78 13.23 -12.75
N HIS A 167 14.62 13.19 -11.71
CA HIS A 167 15.62 14.24 -11.45
C HIS A 167 16.77 14.22 -12.45
N LYS A 168 17.30 13.03 -12.78
CA LYS A 168 18.41 12.85 -13.73
C LYS A 168 18.08 13.42 -15.11
N ARG A 169 16.84 13.23 -15.58
CA ARG A 169 16.38 13.72 -16.89
C ARG A 169 15.81 15.14 -16.85
N ASN A 170 15.87 15.83 -15.71
CA ASN A 170 15.32 17.17 -15.51
C ASN A 170 13.85 17.29 -15.98
N ILE A 171 13.04 16.25 -15.78
CA ILE A 171 11.65 16.18 -16.29
C ILE A 171 10.78 17.33 -15.78
N HIS A 172 11.14 17.91 -14.63
CA HIS A 172 10.47 19.10 -14.11
C HIS A 172 10.44 20.26 -15.11
N GLN A 173 11.47 20.40 -15.95
CA GLN A 173 11.56 21.43 -16.99
C GLN A 173 10.56 21.20 -18.13
N ALA A 174 10.02 19.98 -18.28
CA ALA A 174 9.02 19.63 -19.29
C ALA A 174 7.56 19.91 -18.84
N GLY A 175 7.36 20.42 -17.62
CA GLY A 175 6.06 20.83 -17.08
C GLY A 175 5.30 19.75 -16.29
N THR A 176 5.83 18.53 -16.19
CA THR A 176 5.22 17.47 -15.35
C THR A 176 5.83 17.54 -13.95
N SER A 177 5.01 17.82 -12.92
CA SER A 177 5.49 17.80 -11.53
C SER A 177 5.52 16.38 -10.94
N LEU A 178 6.43 16.15 -10.00
CA LEU A 178 6.56 14.87 -9.30
C LEU A 178 5.28 14.52 -8.50
N SER A 179 4.63 15.52 -7.91
CA SER A 179 3.34 15.33 -7.23
C SER A 179 2.24 14.86 -8.17
N THR A 180 2.22 15.36 -9.42
CA THR A 180 1.29 14.88 -10.46
C THR A 180 1.57 13.43 -10.81
N MET A 181 2.85 13.04 -10.92
CA MET A 181 3.24 11.66 -11.19
C MET A 181 2.74 10.70 -10.10
N PHE A 182 2.98 11.03 -8.83
CA PHE A 182 2.48 10.24 -7.70
C PHE A 182 0.94 10.17 -7.69
N GLY A 183 0.24 11.27 -7.97
CA GLY A 183 -1.22 11.27 -8.08
C GLY A 183 -1.75 10.36 -9.19
N ILE A 184 -1.08 10.31 -10.34
CA ILE A 184 -1.41 9.38 -11.43
C ILE A 184 -1.16 7.94 -10.99
N MET A 185 -0.04 7.65 -10.34
CA MET A 185 0.27 6.31 -9.81
C MET A 185 -0.80 5.83 -8.84
N THR A 186 -1.18 6.64 -7.86
CA THR A 186 -2.24 6.28 -6.90
C THR A 186 -3.57 5.98 -7.60
N THR A 187 -3.94 6.80 -8.59
CA THR A 187 -5.18 6.58 -9.38
C THR A 187 -5.12 5.27 -10.16
N LEU A 188 -4.00 5.02 -10.85
CA LEU A 188 -3.80 3.80 -11.61
C LEU A 188 -3.79 2.56 -10.72
N ASN A 189 -3.22 2.64 -9.52
CA ASN A 189 -3.26 1.55 -8.55
C ASN A 189 -4.70 1.15 -8.20
N SER A 190 -5.58 2.11 -7.90
CA SER A 190 -7.00 1.84 -7.63
C SER A 190 -7.72 1.23 -8.84
N VAL A 191 -7.44 1.74 -10.05
CA VAL A 191 -8.02 1.18 -11.28
C VAL A 191 -7.54 -0.25 -11.53
N MET A 192 -6.24 -0.52 -11.37
CA MET A 192 -5.69 -1.88 -11.51
C MET A 192 -6.27 -2.82 -10.48
N ALA A 193 -6.48 -2.39 -9.23
CA ALA A 193 -7.10 -3.21 -8.19
C ALA A 193 -8.52 -3.67 -8.55
N ILE A 194 -9.33 -2.75 -9.09
CA ILE A 194 -10.69 -3.03 -9.56
C ILE A 194 -10.66 -3.99 -10.76
N LEU A 195 -9.85 -3.69 -11.78
CA LEU A 195 -9.76 -4.50 -13.01
C LEU A 195 -9.24 -5.90 -12.71
N SER A 196 -8.24 -6.04 -11.84
CA SER A 196 -7.71 -7.34 -11.41
C SER A 196 -8.77 -8.17 -10.68
N GLY A 197 -9.63 -7.56 -9.85
CA GLY A 197 -10.75 -8.27 -9.23
C GLY A 197 -11.73 -8.86 -10.25
N VAL A 198 -12.14 -8.06 -11.25
CA VAL A 198 -13.03 -8.53 -12.32
C VAL A 198 -12.36 -9.59 -13.20
N PHE A 199 -11.10 -9.37 -13.59
CA PHE A 199 -10.37 -10.30 -14.45
C PHE A 199 -10.07 -11.63 -13.77
N SER A 200 -9.72 -11.61 -12.48
CA SER A 200 -9.51 -12.83 -11.70
C SER A 200 -10.80 -13.63 -11.52
N GLU A 201 -11.95 -12.97 -11.33
CA GLU A 201 -13.26 -13.63 -11.35
C GLU A 201 -13.49 -14.36 -12.66
N TRP A 202 -13.38 -13.63 -13.77
CA TRP A 202 -13.58 -14.20 -15.11
C TRP A 202 -12.66 -15.40 -15.35
N LEU A 203 -11.38 -15.28 -14.94
CA LEU A 203 -10.40 -16.33 -15.13
C LEU A 203 -10.78 -17.60 -14.36
N VAL A 204 -11.16 -17.47 -13.09
CA VAL A 204 -11.59 -18.62 -12.26
C VAL A 204 -12.90 -19.21 -12.77
N GLN A 205 -13.84 -18.40 -13.26
CA GLN A 205 -15.09 -18.91 -13.83
C GLN A 205 -14.87 -19.74 -15.10
N VAL A 206 -13.89 -19.37 -15.94
CA VAL A 206 -13.58 -20.09 -17.18
C VAL A 206 -12.78 -21.37 -16.91
N THR A 207 -11.86 -21.35 -15.94
CA THR A 207 -10.94 -22.46 -15.71
C THR A 207 -11.34 -23.40 -14.57
N ASP A 208 -12.29 -22.98 -13.73
CA ASP A 208 -12.67 -23.64 -12.47
C ASP A 208 -11.47 -23.91 -11.52
N ASP A 209 -10.42 -23.08 -11.62
CA ASP A 209 -9.18 -23.24 -10.87
C ASP A 209 -8.71 -21.91 -10.27
N ARG A 210 -8.67 -21.85 -8.93
CA ARG A 210 -8.29 -20.64 -8.16
C ARG A 210 -6.79 -20.36 -8.20
N ARG A 211 -5.98 -21.23 -8.81
CA ARG A 211 -4.55 -21.00 -9.08
C ARG A 211 -4.32 -20.08 -10.28
N MET A 212 -5.27 -19.97 -11.19
CA MET A 212 -5.08 -19.25 -12.45
C MET A 212 -4.81 -17.76 -12.28
N PRO A 213 -5.42 -17.03 -11.33
CA PRO A 213 -5.02 -15.65 -11.05
C PRO A 213 -3.55 -15.50 -10.67
N PHE A 214 -2.97 -16.47 -9.94
CA PHE A 214 -1.54 -16.48 -9.60
C PHE A 214 -0.65 -16.71 -10.84
N MET A 215 -1.10 -17.54 -11.78
CA MET A 215 -0.37 -17.77 -13.03
C MET A 215 -0.46 -16.56 -13.97
N ALA A 216 -1.61 -15.90 -14.01
CA ALA A 216 -1.75 -14.62 -14.71
C ALA A 216 -0.83 -13.55 -14.11
N SER A 217 -0.73 -13.47 -12.77
CA SER A 217 0.26 -12.62 -12.10
C SER A 217 1.69 -12.92 -12.52
N ALA A 218 2.09 -14.20 -12.56
CA ALA A 218 3.41 -14.61 -13.02
C ALA A 218 3.68 -14.19 -14.47
N ALA A 219 2.69 -14.28 -15.36
CA ALA A 219 2.82 -13.83 -16.75
C ALA A 219 3.01 -12.30 -16.86
N LEU A 220 2.25 -11.51 -16.08
CA LEU A 220 2.43 -10.05 -16.01
C LEU A 220 3.80 -9.65 -15.45
N LEU A 221 4.32 -10.42 -14.49
CA LEU A 221 5.66 -10.21 -13.93
C LEU A 221 6.76 -10.55 -14.94
N CYS A 222 6.61 -11.62 -15.73
CA CYS A 222 7.51 -11.92 -16.85
C CYS A 222 7.55 -10.77 -17.86
N LEU A 223 6.38 -10.24 -18.25
CA LEU A 223 6.28 -9.10 -19.15
C LEU A 223 6.93 -7.84 -18.54
N SER A 224 6.68 -7.57 -17.26
CA SER A 224 7.29 -6.46 -16.53
C SER A 224 8.82 -6.59 -16.50
N ALA A 225 9.33 -7.76 -16.15
CA ALA A 225 10.77 -8.05 -16.14
C ALA A 225 11.41 -7.86 -17.52
N TYR A 226 10.72 -8.29 -18.59
CA TYR A 226 11.16 -8.06 -19.97
C TYR A 226 11.26 -6.56 -20.28
N VAL A 227 10.20 -5.79 -20.01
CA VAL A 227 10.18 -4.34 -20.26
C VAL A 227 11.24 -3.61 -19.44
N ILE A 228 11.40 -3.94 -18.15
CA ILE A 228 12.43 -3.37 -17.28
C ILE A 228 13.82 -3.71 -17.83
N THR A 229 14.07 -4.95 -18.21
CA THR A 229 15.38 -5.39 -18.70
C THR A 229 15.79 -4.63 -19.95
N VAL A 230 14.87 -4.50 -20.91
CA VAL A 230 15.13 -3.88 -22.22
C VAL A 230 15.19 -2.36 -22.16
N TYR A 231 14.28 -1.72 -21.42
CA TYR A 231 14.08 -0.27 -21.52
C TYR A 231 14.58 0.54 -20.31
N TRP A 232 14.80 -0.08 -19.15
CA TRP A 232 15.27 0.65 -17.98
C TRP A 232 16.80 0.66 -17.93
N THR A 233 17.35 1.79 -17.52
CA THR A 233 18.76 1.94 -17.18
C THR A 233 18.96 1.71 -15.68
N GLU A 234 20.13 1.19 -15.32
CA GLU A 234 20.48 1.07 -13.90
C GLU A 234 20.74 2.45 -13.30
N ASN A 235 20.22 2.68 -12.10
CA ASN A 235 20.45 3.89 -11.33
C ASN A 235 20.63 3.55 -9.84
N TYR A 236 21.42 4.37 -9.15
CA TYR A 236 21.86 4.16 -7.78
C TYR A 236 21.48 5.36 -6.91
N GLY A 237 21.44 5.16 -5.58
CA GLY A 237 21.26 6.25 -4.63
C GLY A 237 22.54 7.07 -4.44
N ASP A 238 22.42 8.26 -3.84
CA ASP A 238 23.51 9.24 -3.63
C ASP A 238 24.75 8.68 -2.90
N SER A 239 24.62 7.56 -2.19
CA SER A 239 25.73 6.89 -1.49
C SER A 239 26.72 6.19 -2.42
N ALA A 240 26.34 5.83 -3.65
CA ALA A 240 27.25 5.18 -4.61
C ALA A 240 28.22 6.19 -5.25
N THR A 241 27.80 7.44 -5.44
CA THR A 241 28.60 8.48 -6.12
C THR A 241 29.79 8.98 -5.27
N GLN A 242 29.72 8.85 -3.94
CA GLN A 242 30.82 9.23 -3.05
C GLN A 242 32.01 8.24 -3.09
N GLN A 243 31.79 6.96 -3.42
CA GLN A 243 32.89 5.99 -3.49
C GLN A 243 33.72 6.11 -4.78
N GLU A 244 33.12 6.48 -5.92
CA GLU A 244 33.86 6.70 -7.17
C GLU A 244 34.68 7.99 -7.17
N THR A 245 34.24 9.02 -6.44
CA THR A 245 35.00 10.29 -6.37
C THR A 245 36.25 10.17 -5.51
N THR A 246 36.32 9.19 -4.60
CA THR A 246 37.48 9.01 -3.70
C THR A 246 38.60 8.18 -4.32
N THR A 247 38.36 7.49 -5.45
CA THR A 247 39.34 6.61 -6.11
C THR A 247 40.08 7.23 -7.30
N LEU A 248 39.69 8.43 -7.76
CA LEU A 248 40.28 9.08 -8.94
C LEU A 248 41.25 10.24 -8.65
N THR A 249 41.60 10.49 -7.38
CA THR A 249 42.64 11.47 -7.00
C THR A 249 43.72 10.83 -6.13
N GLN A 250 44.53 9.95 -6.71
CA GLN A 250 45.88 9.65 -6.21
C GLN A 250 46.87 9.75 -7.37
N ASN A 251 47.52 10.91 -7.48
CA ASN A 251 48.80 11.06 -8.18
C ASN A 251 49.87 11.44 -7.14
N PRO A 252 51.01 10.72 -7.05
CA PRO A 252 52.06 11.02 -6.08
C PRO A 252 53.21 11.80 -6.74
N SER A 253 53.53 13.01 -6.24
CA SER A 253 54.82 13.65 -6.50
C SER A 253 55.20 14.74 -5.47
N SER A 254 56.24 14.43 -4.67
CA SER A 254 57.37 15.26 -4.17
C SER A 254 57.17 16.55 -3.34
N GLN A 255 57.46 16.44 -2.02
CA GLN A 255 58.31 17.24 -1.07
C GLN A 255 58.56 18.78 -1.22
N PRO A 256 59.06 19.52 -0.18
CA PRO A 256 58.73 19.54 1.27
C PRO A 256 58.63 20.99 1.87
N SER A 257 58.23 21.06 3.16
CA SER A 257 58.44 22.12 4.19
C SER A 257 57.74 23.51 4.09
N SER A 258 56.90 23.81 5.10
CA SER A 258 57.12 24.89 6.08
C SER A 258 55.93 25.01 7.07
N ARG A 259 56.25 25.48 8.29
CA ARG A 259 55.41 25.58 9.49
C ARG A 259 54.20 26.51 9.30
N SER A 260 53.05 26.16 9.89
CA SER A 260 52.27 27.09 10.74
C SER A 260 50.99 26.46 11.34
N SER A 261 50.86 26.64 12.65
CA SER A 261 49.64 26.75 13.46
C SER A 261 48.43 25.85 13.14
N SER A 262 48.25 24.84 13.98
CA SER A 262 46.96 24.21 14.27
C SER A 262 45.97 25.20 14.91
N PRO A 263 44.71 25.17 14.48
CA PRO A 263 43.59 25.25 15.39
C PRO A 263 42.93 23.87 15.47
N THR A 264 42.84 23.39 16.70
CA THR A 264 42.06 22.25 17.19
C THR A 264 40.81 21.93 16.36
N PRO A 265 40.55 20.65 16.01
CA PRO A 265 39.27 20.25 15.47
C PRO A 265 38.23 20.44 16.57
N VAL A 266 37.27 21.33 16.33
CA VAL A 266 36.06 21.44 17.14
C VAL A 266 35.39 20.08 17.10
N SER A 267 35.45 19.38 18.23
CA SER A 267 34.63 18.23 18.51
C SER A 267 33.18 18.64 18.26
N ARG A 268 32.59 18.16 17.16
CA ARG A 268 31.14 18.03 17.08
C ARG A 268 30.78 17.04 18.17
N THR A 269 30.54 17.55 19.37
CA THR A 269 29.71 16.89 20.36
C THR A 269 28.43 16.52 19.62
N SER A 270 28.34 15.23 19.29
CA SER A 270 27.11 14.57 18.92
C SER A 270 26.17 14.77 20.10
N ALA A 271 25.43 15.88 20.07
CA ALA A 271 24.30 16.10 20.95
C ALA A 271 23.44 14.84 20.83
N ALA A 272 23.30 14.12 21.93
CA ALA A 272 22.50 12.91 22.01
C ALA A 272 21.11 13.28 21.48
N ASN A 273 20.79 12.83 20.27
CA ASN A 273 19.44 12.94 19.74
C ASN A 273 18.52 12.34 20.81
N PRO A 274 17.50 13.06 21.32
CA PRO A 274 16.53 12.45 22.20
C PRO A 274 16.02 11.19 21.50
N SER A 275 15.98 10.07 22.21
CA SER A 275 15.58 8.81 21.59
C SER A 275 14.22 9.02 20.94
N ILE A 276 14.09 8.67 19.66
CA ILE A 276 12.87 8.93 18.88
C ILE A 276 11.66 8.25 19.53
N LEU A 277 11.90 7.13 20.24
CA LEU A 277 10.94 6.50 21.12
C LEU A 277 10.43 7.44 22.22
N ASN A 278 11.30 8.19 22.89
CA ASN A 278 10.90 9.15 23.90
C ASN A 278 10.08 10.31 23.30
N LEU A 279 10.40 10.76 22.08
CA LEU A 279 9.59 11.74 21.36
C LEU A 279 8.17 11.21 21.07
N VAL A 280 8.07 9.98 20.56
CA VAL A 280 6.80 9.33 20.23
C VAL A 280 5.95 9.10 21.48
N LEU A 281 6.55 8.67 22.59
CA LEU A 281 5.85 8.35 23.83
C LEU A 281 5.47 9.60 24.65
N THR A 282 6.29 10.65 24.60
CA THR A 282 6.05 11.89 25.37
C THR A 282 5.03 12.79 24.66
N ASN A 283 5.02 12.82 23.33
CA ASN A 283 4.05 13.61 22.59
C ASN A 283 2.70 12.88 22.51
N SER A 284 1.75 13.32 23.34
CA SER A 284 0.41 12.72 23.42
C SER A 284 -0.35 12.71 22.09
N GLN A 285 -0.12 13.68 21.20
CA GLN A 285 -0.76 13.71 19.88
C GLN A 285 -0.15 12.65 18.96
N ILE A 286 1.19 12.55 18.90
CA ILE A 286 1.89 11.53 18.09
C ILE A 286 1.55 10.12 18.59
N PHE A 287 1.56 9.92 19.91
CA PHE A 287 1.22 8.64 20.52
C PHE A 287 -0.22 8.23 20.19
N THR A 288 -1.19 9.13 20.39
CA THR A 288 -2.61 8.85 20.13
C THR A 288 -2.86 8.59 18.64
N LEU A 289 -2.18 9.33 17.75
CA LEU A 289 -2.24 9.14 16.30
C LEU A 289 -1.64 7.79 15.88
N GLY A 290 -0.54 7.40 16.50
CA GLY A 290 0.10 6.10 16.34
C GLY A 290 -0.79 4.94 16.78
N LEU A 291 -1.39 5.07 17.97
CA LEU A 291 -2.32 4.08 18.52
C LEU A 291 -3.57 3.93 17.64
N ALA A 292 -4.14 5.06 17.19
CA ALA A 292 -5.29 5.05 16.31
C ALA A 292 -4.98 4.40 14.96
N SER A 293 -3.80 4.69 14.40
CA SER A 293 -3.34 4.05 13.17
C SER A 293 -3.13 2.56 13.36
N CYS A 294 -2.52 2.15 14.47
CA CYS A 294 -2.29 0.74 14.81
C CYS A 294 -3.60 -0.05 14.83
N PHE A 295 -4.62 0.43 15.53
CA PHE A 295 -5.88 -0.30 15.64
C PHE A 295 -6.73 -0.25 14.37
N PHE A 296 -6.73 0.87 13.63
CA PHE A 296 -7.46 0.96 12.37
C PHE A 296 -6.81 0.13 11.26
N GLU A 297 -5.53 0.37 10.98
CA GLU A 297 -4.77 -0.39 9.97
C GLU A 297 -4.70 -1.88 10.37
N GLY A 298 -4.57 -2.18 11.67
CA GLY A 298 -4.61 -3.55 12.18
C GLY A 298 -5.95 -4.24 11.93
N SER A 299 -7.07 -3.55 12.18
CA SER A 299 -8.41 -4.07 11.88
C SER A 299 -8.62 -4.28 10.39
N MET A 300 -8.10 -3.39 9.54
CA MET A 300 -8.09 -3.55 8.08
C MET A 300 -7.30 -4.80 7.66
N TYR A 301 -6.11 -5.04 8.20
CA TYR A 301 -5.34 -6.24 7.86
C TYR A 301 -6.02 -7.54 8.32
N LEU A 302 -6.66 -7.54 9.49
CA LEU A 302 -7.48 -8.68 9.92
C LEU A 302 -8.71 -8.86 9.04
N PHE A 303 -9.35 -7.77 8.62
CA PHE A 303 -10.46 -7.82 7.68
C PHE A 303 -10.09 -8.52 6.37
N VAL A 304 -8.92 -8.23 5.79
CA VAL A 304 -8.41 -8.88 4.56
C VAL A 304 -8.37 -10.41 4.68
N PHE A 305 -8.11 -10.95 5.88
CA PHE A 305 -8.15 -12.39 6.13
C PHE A 305 -9.58 -12.91 6.36
N PHE A 306 -10.39 -12.18 7.13
CA PHE A 306 -11.67 -12.68 7.63
C PHE A 306 -12.89 -12.40 6.74
N TRP A 307 -12.81 -11.52 5.75
CA TRP A 307 -13.99 -11.16 4.94
C TRP A 307 -14.56 -12.37 4.16
N THR A 308 -13.70 -13.22 3.57
CA THR A 308 -14.11 -14.41 2.81
C THR A 308 -14.83 -15.41 3.70
N PRO A 309 -14.24 -15.89 4.82
CA PRO A 309 -14.96 -16.80 5.70
C PRO A 309 -16.20 -16.16 6.32
N ALA A 310 -16.20 -14.86 6.61
CA ALA A 310 -17.38 -14.17 7.16
C ALA A 310 -18.57 -14.19 6.19
N LEU A 311 -18.37 -13.88 4.90
CA LEU A 311 -19.45 -13.96 3.91
C LEU A 311 -19.93 -15.39 3.69
N LYS A 312 -19.01 -16.36 3.61
CA LYS A 312 -19.37 -17.79 3.49
C LYS A 312 -20.22 -18.28 4.66
N SER A 313 -19.98 -17.78 5.87
CA SER A 313 -20.80 -18.17 7.03
C SER A 313 -22.23 -17.66 7.00
N THR A 314 -22.51 -16.62 6.21
CA THR A 314 -23.87 -16.10 6.01
C THR A 314 -24.59 -16.74 4.83
N GLN A 315 -23.88 -17.55 4.04
CA GLN A 315 -24.41 -18.19 2.86
C GLN A 315 -25.33 -19.37 3.22
N SER A 316 -26.44 -19.51 2.49
CA SER A 316 -27.28 -20.70 2.62
C SER A 316 -26.59 -21.93 2.01
N PRO A 317 -26.71 -23.14 2.60
CA PRO A 317 -26.00 -24.33 2.12
C PRO A 317 -26.27 -24.72 0.65
N ALA A 318 -27.36 -24.24 0.07
CA ALA A 318 -27.77 -24.50 -1.30
C ALA A 318 -27.40 -23.39 -2.30
N ALA A 319 -26.75 -22.31 -1.85
CA ALA A 319 -26.37 -21.19 -2.71
C ALA A 319 -25.11 -21.50 -3.54
N PRO A 320 -24.97 -20.92 -4.75
CA PRO A 320 -23.78 -21.09 -5.58
C PRO A 320 -22.53 -20.49 -4.91
N SER A 321 -21.34 -20.92 -5.34
CA SER A 321 -20.09 -20.35 -4.82
C SER A 321 -20.04 -18.83 -4.99
N LEU A 322 -19.55 -18.13 -3.96
CA LEU A 322 -19.44 -16.68 -3.98
C LEU A 322 -18.50 -16.19 -5.10
N PRO A 323 -18.87 -15.12 -5.84
CA PRO A 323 -18.00 -14.50 -6.84
C PRO A 323 -16.96 -13.62 -6.14
N LEU A 324 -15.91 -14.26 -5.62
CA LEU A 324 -14.89 -13.62 -4.77
C LEU A 324 -14.19 -12.46 -5.46
N GLY A 325 -13.91 -12.55 -6.77
CA GLY A 325 -13.27 -11.49 -7.53
C GLY A 325 -14.17 -10.27 -7.72
N MET A 326 -15.48 -10.46 -7.91
CA MET A 326 -16.45 -9.33 -7.98
C MET A 326 -16.68 -8.66 -6.64
N ILE A 327 -16.71 -9.45 -5.56
CA ILE A 327 -16.78 -8.93 -4.19
C ILE A 327 -15.54 -8.07 -3.90
N PHE A 328 -14.35 -8.59 -4.22
CA PHE A 328 -13.10 -7.87 -4.07
C PHE A 328 -13.03 -6.60 -4.94
N ALA A 329 -13.47 -6.67 -6.20
CA ALA A 329 -13.54 -5.50 -7.08
C ALA A 329 -14.48 -4.43 -6.52
N SER A 330 -15.58 -4.83 -5.87
CA SER A 330 -16.51 -3.92 -5.19
C SER A 330 -15.88 -3.27 -3.95
N PHE A 331 -15.05 -4.00 -3.20
CA PHE A 331 -14.27 -3.43 -2.10
C PHE A 331 -13.27 -2.39 -2.61
N MET A 332 -12.51 -2.72 -3.66
CA MET A 332 -11.56 -1.77 -4.27
C MET A 332 -12.25 -0.55 -4.88
N ALA A 333 -13.42 -0.72 -5.48
CA ALA A 333 -14.26 0.39 -5.94
C ALA A 333 -14.74 1.26 -4.76
N SER A 334 -15.08 0.65 -3.63
CA SER A 334 -15.48 1.37 -2.41
C SER A 334 -14.32 2.17 -1.81
N VAL A 335 -13.11 1.59 -1.75
CA VAL A 335 -11.89 2.31 -1.34
C VAL A 335 -11.67 3.53 -2.23
N MET A 336 -11.73 3.37 -3.56
CA MET A 336 -11.57 4.48 -4.50
C MET A 336 -12.65 5.55 -4.30
N LEU A 337 -13.90 5.14 -4.12
CA LEU A 337 -15.02 6.03 -3.83
C LEU A 337 -14.77 6.85 -2.55
N GLY A 338 -14.29 6.20 -1.48
CA GLY A 338 -13.94 6.85 -0.22
C GLY A 338 -12.86 7.91 -0.36
N SER A 339 -11.79 7.62 -1.13
CA SER A 339 -10.72 8.59 -1.41
C SER A 339 -11.22 9.77 -2.25
N LEU A 340 -12.05 9.51 -3.27
CA LEU A 340 -12.66 10.58 -4.09
C LEU A 340 -13.59 11.46 -3.26
N LEU A 341 -14.40 10.84 -2.39
CA LEU A 341 -15.26 11.57 -1.45
C LEU A 341 -14.42 12.46 -0.53
N PHE A 342 -13.30 11.99 0.00
CA PHE A 342 -12.39 12.83 0.77
C PHE A 342 -11.92 14.04 -0.04
N THR A 343 -11.45 13.84 -1.27
CA THR A 343 -10.94 14.94 -2.12
C THR A 343 -12.00 16.00 -2.42
N HIS A 344 -13.26 15.60 -2.63
CA HIS A 344 -14.37 16.53 -2.89
C HIS A 344 -14.91 17.19 -1.61
N LEU A 345 -14.96 16.44 -0.51
CA LEU A 345 -15.48 16.93 0.77
C LEU A 345 -14.46 17.79 1.52
N SER A 346 -13.17 17.48 1.44
CA SER A 346 -12.12 18.18 2.21
C SER A 346 -12.14 19.70 2.01
N PRO A 347 -12.23 20.27 0.78
CA PRO A 347 -12.35 21.72 0.60
C PRO A 347 -13.64 22.32 1.18
N LEU A 348 -14.77 21.60 1.05
CA LEU A 348 -16.08 22.02 1.56
C LEU A 348 -16.13 21.98 3.09
N LEU A 349 -15.46 21.00 3.68
CA LEU A 349 -15.41 20.74 5.11
C LEU A 349 -14.27 21.49 5.81
N ALA A 350 -13.28 22.03 5.08
CA ALA A 350 -12.14 22.76 5.65
C ALA A 350 -12.56 23.90 6.59
N THR A 351 -13.75 24.48 6.38
CA THR A 351 -14.31 25.55 7.22
C THR A 351 -15.23 25.06 8.35
N LYS A 352 -15.75 23.82 8.27
CA LYS A 352 -16.81 23.31 9.15
C LYS A 352 -16.42 22.10 10.00
N LEU A 353 -15.51 21.26 9.52
CA LEU A 353 -15.12 20.00 10.14
C LEU A 353 -13.59 19.90 10.24
N PRO A 354 -13.03 20.01 11.45
CA PRO A 354 -11.60 19.80 11.65
C PRO A 354 -11.19 18.38 11.24
N PRO A 355 -9.97 18.18 10.68
CA PRO A 355 -9.45 16.88 10.26
C PRO A 355 -9.50 15.81 11.35
N SER A 356 -9.28 16.21 12.61
CA SER A 356 -9.39 15.33 13.78
C SER A 356 -10.79 14.71 13.92
N ARG A 357 -11.86 15.51 13.75
CA ARG A 357 -13.25 15.04 13.82
C ARG A 357 -13.61 14.13 12.66
N LEU A 358 -13.07 14.38 11.47
CA LEU A 358 -13.28 13.50 10.33
C LEU A 358 -12.75 12.09 10.61
N LEU A 359 -11.54 11.97 11.16
CA LEU A 359 -10.98 10.69 11.58
C LEU A 359 -11.81 10.00 12.68
N THR A 360 -12.33 10.75 13.65
CA THR A 360 -13.26 10.21 14.66
C THR A 360 -14.53 9.62 14.02
N ILE A 361 -15.11 10.31 13.01
CA ILE A 361 -16.28 9.81 12.27
C ILE A 361 -15.92 8.54 11.50
N ILE A 362 -14.76 8.51 10.83
CA ILE A 362 -14.25 7.34 10.11
C ILE A 362 -14.11 6.15 11.06
N PHE A 363 -13.46 6.31 12.22
CA PHE A 363 -13.29 5.23 13.20
C PHE A 363 -14.61 4.71 13.75
N SER A 364 -15.54 5.63 14.05
CA SER A 364 -16.86 5.26 14.58
C SER A 364 -17.70 4.51 13.54
N THR A 365 -17.70 4.99 12.30
CA THR A 365 -18.44 4.37 11.20
C THR A 365 -17.84 3.00 10.87
N ALA A 366 -16.51 2.91 10.78
CA ALA A 366 -15.80 1.64 10.55
C ALA A 366 -16.09 0.61 11.64
N SER A 367 -16.16 1.04 12.92
CA SER A 367 -16.56 0.16 14.01
C SER A 367 -17.97 -0.38 13.83
N ILE A 368 -18.95 0.49 13.58
CA ILE A 368 -20.35 0.09 13.38
C ILE A 368 -20.44 -0.94 12.25
N THR A 369 -19.76 -0.69 11.12
CA THR A 369 -19.77 -1.61 9.98
C THR A 369 -19.16 -2.97 10.29
N LEU A 370 -18.10 -3.05 11.10
CA LEU A 370 -17.52 -4.33 11.51
C LEU A 370 -18.39 -5.08 12.53
N LEU A 371 -19.30 -4.40 13.23
CA LEU A 371 -20.24 -5.03 14.16
C LEU A 371 -21.52 -5.53 13.47
N ILE A 372 -21.91 -4.99 12.31
CA ILE A 372 -23.12 -5.42 11.56
C ILE A 372 -23.15 -6.95 11.30
N PRO A 373 -22.07 -7.61 10.82
CA PRO A 373 -22.06 -9.06 10.60
C PRO A 373 -22.28 -9.89 11.86
N LEU A 374 -22.10 -9.31 13.06
CA LEU A 374 -22.40 -9.97 14.32
C LEU A 374 -23.90 -9.99 14.64
N LEU A 375 -24.64 -9.02 14.11
CA LEU A 375 -26.05 -8.75 14.40
C LEU A 375 -26.99 -9.33 13.34
N THR A 376 -26.48 -9.57 12.13
CA THR A 376 -27.27 -10.10 11.00
C THR A 376 -26.68 -11.38 10.44
N LYS A 377 -27.54 -12.25 9.91
CA LYS A 377 -27.14 -13.40 9.08
C LYS A 377 -27.35 -13.15 7.58
N SER A 378 -27.76 -11.94 7.21
CA SER A 378 -28.05 -11.59 5.82
C SER A 378 -26.75 -11.36 5.04
N GLU A 379 -26.49 -12.20 4.04
CA GLU A 379 -25.34 -12.08 3.12
C GLU A 379 -25.29 -10.69 2.43
N PRO A 380 -26.38 -10.16 1.84
CA PRO A 380 -26.38 -8.81 1.25
C PRO A 380 -25.99 -7.69 2.22
N LEU A 381 -26.50 -7.74 3.46
CA LEU A 381 -26.24 -6.70 4.45
C LEU A 381 -24.80 -6.76 4.96
N THR A 382 -24.25 -7.97 5.15
CA THR A 382 -22.84 -8.17 5.51
C THR A 382 -21.92 -7.66 4.40
N PHE A 383 -22.22 -7.96 3.14
CA PHE A 383 -21.46 -7.44 2.00
C PHE A 383 -21.50 -5.91 1.93
N LEU A 384 -22.67 -5.29 2.04
CA LEU A 384 -22.79 -3.82 2.03
C LEU A 384 -22.06 -3.17 3.20
N ALA A 385 -22.11 -3.77 4.40
CA ALA A 385 -21.34 -3.30 5.55
C ALA A 385 -19.83 -3.32 5.27
N PHE A 386 -19.33 -4.36 4.62
CA PHE A 386 -17.94 -4.47 4.20
C PHE A 386 -17.56 -3.44 3.12
N CYS A 387 -18.44 -3.17 2.15
CA CYS A 387 -18.22 -2.07 1.20
C CYS A 387 -18.13 -0.71 1.91
N VAL A 388 -18.98 -0.43 2.90
CA VAL A 388 -18.91 0.81 3.67
C VAL A 388 -17.62 0.87 4.50
N PHE A 389 -17.21 -0.23 5.13
CA PHE A 389 -15.92 -0.32 5.84
C PHE A 389 -14.75 0.01 4.91
N GLU A 390 -14.71 -0.58 3.72
CA GLU A 390 -13.68 -0.31 2.70
C GLU A 390 -13.74 1.14 2.18
N GLY A 391 -14.93 1.73 2.06
CA GLY A 391 -15.09 3.16 1.81
C GLY A 391 -14.48 4.02 2.91
N MET A 392 -14.60 3.61 4.18
CA MET A 392 -13.94 4.29 5.30
C MET A 392 -12.42 4.12 5.25
N VAL A 393 -11.90 2.96 4.85
CA VAL A 393 -10.47 2.73 4.59
C VAL A 393 -9.96 3.68 3.50
N GLY A 394 -10.72 3.85 2.42
CA GLY A 394 -10.40 4.80 1.35
C GLY A 394 -10.34 6.27 1.80
N MET A 395 -11.21 6.66 2.73
CA MET A 395 -11.22 8.01 3.31
C MET A 395 -10.12 8.19 4.38
N TYR A 396 -9.74 7.10 5.04
CA TYR A 396 -8.75 7.08 6.12
C TYR A 396 -7.35 7.49 5.64
N PHE A 397 -6.83 6.85 4.59
CA PHE A 397 -5.45 7.10 4.13
C PHE A 397 -5.11 8.57 3.83
N PRO A 398 -5.92 9.33 3.05
CA PRO A 398 -5.64 10.74 2.84
C PRO A 398 -5.85 11.58 4.10
N SER A 399 -6.84 11.23 4.95
CA SER A 399 -7.12 11.94 6.22
C SER A 399 -5.96 11.81 7.22
N ILE A 400 -5.48 10.58 7.44
CA ILE A 400 -4.39 10.31 8.36
C ILE A 400 -3.06 10.84 7.81
N GLY A 401 -2.85 10.77 6.50
CA GLY A 401 -1.67 11.33 5.84
C GLY A 401 -1.55 12.84 6.04
N TYR A 402 -2.66 13.56 5.86
CA TYR A 402 -2.72 15.00 6.11
C TYR A 402 -2.37 15.33 7.57
N LEU A 403 -2.98 14.64 8.54
CA LEU A 403 -2.77 14.93 9.96
C LEU A 403 -1.37 14.51 10.43
N LYS A 404 -0.87 13.34 10.01
CA LYS A 404 0.51 12.91 10.27
C LYS A 404 1.53 13.87 9.66
N GLY A 405 1.23 14.51 8.52
CA GLY A 405 2.06 15.56 7.92
C GLY A 405 2.09 16.85 8.74
N LYS A 406 0.96 17.25 9.33
CA LYS A 406 0.86 18.45 10.19
C LYS A 406 1.53 18.26 11.57
N VAL A 407 1.43 17.08 12.16
CA VAL A 407 1.89 16.81 13.54
C VAL A 407 3.36 16.41 13.60
N VAL A 408 3.90 15.77 12.55
CA VAL A 408 5.27 15.23 12.55
C VAL A 408 6.18 16.05 11.64
N GLU A 409 7.21 16.64 12.24
CA GLU A 409 8.24 17.42 11.53
C GLU A 409 8.95 16.62 10.43
N ASP A 410 9.25 17.29 9.30
CA ASP A 410 9.81 16.66 8.11
C ASP A 410 11.11 15.89 8.38
N GLY A 411 12.02 16.42 9.21
CA GLY A 411 13.35 15.84 9.47
C GLY A 411 13.36 14.55 10.31
N VAL A 412 12.25 14.23 10.99
CA VAL A 412 12.11 12.99 11.80
C VAL A 412 10.99 12.09 11.30
N ARG A 413 10.21 12.53 10.31
CA ARG A 413 8.99 11.87 9.84
C ARG A 413 9.16 10.39 9.48
N ALA A 414 10.15 10.07 8.65
CA ALA A 414 10.42 8.68 8.24
C ALA A 414 10.72 7.78 9.44
N ARG A 415 11.50 8.28 10.41
CA ARG A 415 11.87 7.53 11.63
C ARG A 415 10.67 7.36 12.56
N VAL A 416 9.88 8.41 12.77
CA VAL A 416 8.64 8.35 13.56
C VAL A 416 7.67 7.34 12.94
N TYR A 417 7.41 7.41 11.63
CA TYR A 417 6.51 6.48 10.96
C TYR A 417 7.02 5.04 11.02
N GLY A 418 8.33 4.81 10.89
CA GLY A 418 8.93 3.49 11.09
C GLY A 418 8.67 2.93 12.48
N VAL A 419 8.82 3.75 13.53
CA VAL A 419 8.50 3.36 14.92
C VAL A 419 7.00 3.07 15.09
N LEU A 420 6.12 3.87 14.48
CA LEU A 420 4.67 3.69 14.56
C LEU A 420 4.18 2.39 13.88
N ARG A 421 4.94 1.82 12.94
CA ARG A 421 4.60 0.54 12.30
C ARG A 421 4.94 -0.69 13.15
N ILE A 422 5.87 -0.57 14.10
CA ILE A 422 6.26 -1.69 14.98
C ILE A 422 5.05 -2.24 15.76
N PRO A 423 4.29 -1.42 16.53
CA PRO A 423 3.14 -1.94 17.28
C PRO A 423 2.05 -2.49 16.36
N LEU A 424 1.85 -1.89 15.18
CA LEU A 424 0.91 -2.38 14.16
C LEU A 424 1.29 -3.78 13.67
N ASN A 425 2.55 -3.98 13.27
CA ASN A 425 3.03 -5.27 12.79
C ASN A 425 2.95 -6.33 13.89
N ILE A 426 3.30 -5.99 15.14
CA ILE A 426 3.14 -6.89 16.29
C ILE A 426 1.67 -7.25 16.50
N PHE A 427 0.77 -6.26 16.48
CA PHE A 427 -0.66 -6.48 16.62
C PHE A 427 -1.19 -7.46 15.57
N VAL A 428 -0.92 -7.22 14.28
CA VAL A 428 -1.36 -8.09 13.19
C VAL A 428 -0.78 -9.50 13.31
N VAL A 429 0.54 -9.61 13.55
CA VAL A 429 1.22 -10.91 13.67
C VAL A 429 0.67 -11.71 14.86
N VAL A 430 0.49 -11.09 16.02
CA VAL A 430 -0.06 -11.76 17.20
C VAL A 430 -1.52 -12.15 16.97
N SER A 431 -2.34 -11.25 16.42
CA SER A 431 -3.75 -11.54 16.13
C SER A 431 -3.90 -12.69 15.14
N LEU A 432 -3.09 -12.73 14.08
CA LEU A 432 -3.12 -13.83 13.09
C LEU A 432 -2.51 -15.14 13.64
N ALA A 433 -1.47 -15.07 14.47
CA ALA A 433 -0.88 -16.26 15.10
C ALA A 433 -1.82 -16.91 16.13
N LEU A 434 -2.72 -16.13 16.73
CA LEU A 434 -3.71 -16.61 17.71
C LEU A 434 -5.02 -17.07 17.07
N VAL A 435 -5.08 -17.16 15.73
CA VAL A 435 -6.28 -17.59 15.02
C VAL A 435 -6.69 -19.00 15.44
N LYS A 436 -8.00 -19.15 15.70
CA LYS A 436 -8.63 -20.44 15.95
C LYS A 436 -9.77 -20.61 14.97
N GLU A 437 -10.02 -21.86 14.62
CA GLU A 437 -11.15 -22.20 13.75
C GLU A 437 -12.47 -21.91 14.46
N GLY A 438 -13.45 -21.48 13.66
CA GLY A 438 -14.85 -21.43 14.07
C GLY A 438 -15.47 -20.03 14.08
N GLU A 439 -16.78 -20.02 13.97
CA GLU A 439 -17.59 -18.79 13.94
C GLU A 439 -17.43 -17.97 15.23
N ALA A 440 -17.36 -18.62 16.40
CA ALA A 440 -17.21 -17.93 17.68
C ALA A 440 -15.91 -17.10 17.75
N TYR A 441 -14.80 -17.64 17.24
CA TYR A 441 -13.53 -16.91 17.20
C TYR A 441 -13.61 -15.71 16.25
N ARG A 442 -14.12 -15.92 15.03
CA ARG A 442 -14.33 -14.84 14.04
C ARG A 442 -15.21 -13.72 14.61
N ARG A 443 -16.31 -14.08 15.27
CA ARG A 443 -17.18 -13.12 15.96
C ARG A 443 -16.43 -12.35 17.05
N GLY A 444 -15.58 -13.03 17.82
CA GLY A 444 -14.69 -12.41 18.81
C GLY A 444 -13.70 -11.41 18.20
N VAL A 445 -13.13 -11.72 17.03
CA VAL A 445 -12.22 -10.81 16.31
C VAL A 445 -12.95 -9.55 15.85
N PHE A 446 -14.10 -9.68 15.18
CA PHE A 446 -14.89 -8.52 14.76
C PHE A 446 -15.36 -7.66 15.95
N LEU A 447 -15.74 -8.29 17.06
CA LEU A 447 -16.09 -7.59 18.30
C LEU A 447 -14.88 -6.84 18.88
N ALA A 448 -13.70 -7.47 18.92
CA ALA A 448 -12.48 -6.84 19.39
C ALA A 448 -12.07 -5.66 18.50
N CYS A 449 -12.06 -5.82 17.18
CA CYS A 449 -11.79 -4.74 16.23
C CYS A 449 -12.79 -3.59 16.39
N GLY A 450 -14.09 -3.88 16.42
CA GLY A 450 -15.13 -2.87 16.63
C GLY A 450 -14.96 -2.13 17.97
N GLY A 451 -14.72 -2.86 19.06
CA GLY A 451 -14.50 -2.30 20.39
C GLY A 451 -13.24 -1.42 20.47
N LEU A 452 -12.13 -1.88 19.89
CA LEU A 452 -10.88 -1.10 19.82
C LEU A 452 -11.08 0.19 19.02
N LEU A 453 -11.79 0.15 17.90
CA LEU A 453 -12.10 1.33 17.09
C LEU A 453 -12.99 2.35 17.83
N VAL A 454 -13.96 1.90 18.64
CA VAL A 454 -14.78 2.79 19.50
C VAL A 454 -13.92 3.43 20.58
N ALA A 455 -13.10 2.64 21.28
CA ALA A 455 -12.20 3.13 22.31
C ALA A 455 -11.25 4.19 21.74
N VAL A 456 -10.64 3.91 20.58
CA VAL A 456 -9.80 4.84 19.85
C VAL A 456 -10.55 6.09 19.45
N SER A 457 -11.75 5.98 18.90
CA SER A 457 -12.57 7.13 18.51
C SER A 457 -12.76 8.10 19.68
N GLY A 458 -13.09 7.57 20.87
CA GLY A 458 -13.24 8.37 22.10
C GLY A 458 -11.94 9.00 22.59
N ILE A 459 -10.83 8.24 22.61
CA ILE A 459 -9.51 8.74 23.01
C ILE A 459 -9.03 9.81 22.02
N PHE A 460 -9.14 9.54 20.72
CA PHE A 460 -8.71 10.43 19.65
C PHE A 460 -9.46 11.76 19.69
N HIS A 461 -10.79 11.73 19.88
CA HIS A 461 -11.60 12.93 20.04
C HIS A 461 -11.18 13.78 21.27
N ARG A 462 -10.66 13.14 22.32
CA ARG A 462 -10.26 13.82 23.57
C ARG A 462 -8.86 14.42 23.50
N PHE A 463 -7.90 13.69 22.93
CA PHE A 463 -6.47 14.05 22.99
C PHE A 463 -5.95 14.72 21.71
N VAL A 464 -6.62 14.55 20.58
CA VAL A 464 -6.26 15.19 19.31
C VAL A 464 -7.32 16.24 19.00
N ARG A 465 -7.20 17.40 19.66
CA ARG A 465 -7.93 18.61 19.27
C ARG A 465 -7.03 19.47 18.38
N ASP A 466 -7.60 19.91 17.27
CA ASP A 466 -6.96 20.85 16.32
C ASP A 466 -6.68 22.22 16.94
#